data_AF-A0A952SFQ5-F1
#
_entry.id   AF-A0A952SFQ5-F1
#
_cell.length_a   1.000
_cell.length_b   1.000
_cell.length_c   1.000
_cell.angle_alpha   90.00
_cell.angle_beta   90.00
_cell.angle_gamma   90.00
#
_symmetry.space_group_name_H-M   'P 1'
#
loop_
_entity.id
_entity.type
_entity.pdbx_description
1 polymer ?
#
loop_
_entity_poly.entity_id
_entity_poly.type
_entity_poly.pdbx_seq_one_letter_code
_entity_poly.pdbx_strand_id
1 'polypeptide(L)' 'MRFWQGSSDNHEICEALFVDLERRGLVLSRRILFITDGGSGLIKALRARFGKKPVYQRCASHKSWNLQRT' A
#
# COMPACT_ATOMS: atom_id res chain seq x y z
N MET A 1 -1.25 13.26 -11.68
CA MET A 1 -0.88 12.57 -10.42
C MET A 1 -1.84 13.06 -9.34
N ARG A 2 -2.65 12.19 -8.72
CA ARG A 2 -3.58 12.59 -7.63
C ARG A 2 -2.94 12.17 -6.30
N PHE A 3 -2.93 13.07 -5.33
CA PHE A 3 -2.51 12.78 -3.96
C PHE A 3 -3.74 12.34 -3.16
N TRP A 4 -3.63 11.22 -2.46
CA TRP A 4 -4.66 10.73 -1.54
C TRP A 4 -4.17 10.99 -0.12
N GLN A 5 -4.88 11.85 0.62
CA GLN A 5 -4.58 12.11 2.02
C GLN A 5 -5.45 11.19 2.87
N GLY A 6 -4.81 10.25 3.56
CA GLY A 6 -5.48 9.34 4.48
C GLY A 6 -4.64 9.10 5.73
N SER A 7 -5.30 8.96 6.87
CA SER A 7 -4.67 8.50 8.11
C SER A 7 -4.53 6.97 8.10
N SER A 8 -3.72 6.42 9.01
CA SER A 8 -3.35 4.99 9.09
C SER A 8 -4.50 4.00 9.28
N ASP A 9 -5.76 4.46 9.37
CA ASP A 9 -6.93 3.64 9.69
C ASP A 9 -8.05 3.66 8.63
N ASN A 10 -7.93 4.44 7.55
CA ASN A 10 -9.04 4.55 6.59
C ASN A 10 -9.00 3.44 5.53
N HIS A 11 -9.68 2.33 5.81
CA HIS A 11 -9.94 1.25 4.85
C HIS A 11 -10.58 1.79 3.56
N GLU A 12 -11.53 2.72 3.68
CA GLU A 12 -12.22 3.36 2.55
C GLU A 12 -11.27 4.11 1.62
N ILE A 13 -10.24 4.78 2.15
CA ILE A 13 -9.26 5.50 1.33
C ILE A 13 -8.35 4.51 0.59
N CYS A 14 -8.01 3.39 1.21
CA CYS A 14 -7.22 2.35 0.56
C CYS A 14 -8.01 1.67 -0.57
N GLU A 15 -9.30 1.40 -0.37
CA GLU A 15 -10.16 0.86 -1.41
C GLU A 15 -10.35 1.85 -2.57
N ALA A 16 -10.58 3.13 -2.27
CA ALA A 16 -10.66 4.18 -3.28
C ALA A 16 -9.37 4.27 -4.13
N LEU A 17 -8.20 4.13 -3.49
CA LEU A 17 -6.91 4.06 -4.17
C LEU A 17 -6.84 2.86 -5.13
N PHE A 18 -7.22 1.66 -4.69
CA PHE A 18 -7.16 0.48 -5.56
C PHE A 18 -8.11 0.56 -6.74
N VAL A 19 -9.34 1.05 -6.54
CA VAL A 19 -10.32 1.28 -7.61
C VAL A 19 -9.80 2.29 -8.62
N ASP A 20 -9.16 3.39 -8.18
CA ASP A 20 -8.56 4.38 -9.08
C ASP A 20 -7.37 3.81 -9.86
N LEU A 21 -6.57 2.92 -9.25
CA LEU A 21 -5.48 2.23 -9.94
C LEU A 21 -6.01 1.26 -11.02
N GLU A 22 -7.04 0.47 -10.72
CA GLU A 22 -7.69 -0.41 -11.71
C GLU A 22 -8.32 0.38 -12.85
N ARG A 23 -9.01 1.49 -12.54
CA ARG A 23 -9.59 2.38 -13.53
C ARG A 23 -8.54 2.96 -14.49
N ARG A 24 -7.30 3.13 -14.02
CA ARG A 24 -6.16 3.56 -14.83
C ARG A 24 -5.50 2.43 -15.63
N GLY A 25 -6.04 1.22 -15.56
CA GLY A 25 -5.56 0.06 -16.29
C GLY A 25 -4.54 -0.79 -15.53
N LEU A 26 -4.31 -0.53 -14.24
CA LEU A 26 -3.46 -1.42 -13.44
C LEU A 26 -4.23 -2.72 -13.17
N VAL A 27 -3.74 -3.82 -13.74
CA VAL A 27 -4.33 -5.14 -13.51
C VAL A 27 -3.93 -5.63 -12.13
N LEU A 28 -4.79 -5.40 -11.14
CA LEU A 28 -4.62 -5.83 -9.75
C LEU A 28 -4.80 -7.35 -9.54
N SER A 29 -4.04 -8.17 -10.27
CA SER A 29 -4.07 -9.64 -10.19
C SER A 29 -3.06 -10.21 -9.18
N ARG A 30 -3.02 -11.54 -9.03
CA ARG A 30 -2.27 -12.29 -8.00
C ARG A 30 -0.73 -12.14 -8.04
N ARG A 31 -0.16 -11.35 -8.95
CA ARG A 31 1.30 -11.14 -9.12
C ARG A 31 1.70 -9.67 -8.97
N ILE A 32 1.42 -9.06 -7.82
CA ILE A 32 1.84 -7.68 -7.52
C ILE A 32 2.66 -7.65 -6.25
N LEU A 33 3.81 -6.97 -6.33
CA LEU A 33 4.62 -6.59 -5.18
C LEU A 33 4.19 -5.21 -4.70
N PHE A 34 3.68 -5.14 -3.48
CA PHE A 34 3.33 -3.88 -2.82
C PHE A 34 4.54 -3.39 -2.00
N ILE A 35 5.09 -2.22 -2.35
CA ILE A 35 6.16 -1.57 -1.59
C ILE A 35 5.58 -0.34 -0.91
N THR A 36 5.64 -0.31 0.43
CA THR A 36 5.12 0.82 1.22
C THR A 36 6.14 1.17 2.30
N ASP A 37 6.16 2.42 2.77
CA ASP A 37 6.99 2.80 3.93
C ASP A 37 6.35 2.45 5.28
N GLY A 38 5.06 2.14 5.32
CA GLY A 38 4.27 2.47 6.50
C GLY A 38 2.80 2.09 6.36
N GLY A 39 2.10 1.97 7.48
CA GLY A 39 0.63 2.00 7.49
C GLY A 39 -0.03 0.66 7.80
N SER A 40 -0.44 0.49 9.06
CA SER A 40 -1.25 -0.65 9.52
C SER A 40 -2.55 -0.78 8.73
N GLY A 41 -3.23 0.32 8.41
CA GLY A 41 -4.46 0.33 7.61
C GLY A 41 -4.25 -0.13 6.17
N LEU A 42 -3.17 0.31 5.52
CA LEU A 42 -2.84 -0.12 4.15
C LEU A 42 -2.52 -1.62 4.12
N ILE A 43 -1.77 -2.13 5.09
CA ILE A 43 -1.48 -3.57 5.21
C ILE A 43 -2.77 -4.38 5.45
N LYS A 44 -3.68 -3.88 6.30
CA LYS A 44 -4.98 -4.51 6.55
C LYS A 44 -5.82 -4.55 5.26
N ALA A 45 -5.92 -3.44 4.53
CA ALA A 45 -6.64 -3.37 3.26
C ALA A 45 -6.06 -4.31 2.20
N LEU A 46 -4.73 -4.38 2.08
CA LEU A 46 -4.06 -5.33 1.19
C LEU A 46 -4.40 -6.79 1.53
N ARG A 47 -4.45 -7.14 2.83
CA ARG A 47 -4.83 -8.49 3.27
C ARG A 47 -6.31 -8.79 3.02
N ALA A 48 -7.18 -7.79 3.16
CA ALA A 48 -8.61 -7.93 2.89
C ALA A 48 -8.86 -8.21 1.40
N ARG A 49 -8.17 -7.48 0.51
CA ARG A 49 -8.40 -7.54 -0.94
C ARG A 49 -7.64 -8.64 -1.66
N PHE A 50 -6.40 -8.93 -1.25
CA PHE A 50 -5.52 -9.91 -1.91
C PHE A 50 -5.30 -11.20 -1.10
N GLY A 51 -6.01 -11.36 0.02
CA GLY A 51 -5.99 -12.55 0.86
C GLY A 51 -4.84 -12.59 1.88
N LYS A 52 -4.62 -13.75 2.50
CA LYS A 52 -3.77 -13.88 3.71
C LYS A 52 -2.27 -13.58 3.50
N LYS A 53 -1.76 -13.63 2.27
CA LYS A 53 -0.32 -13.44 1.97
C LYS A 53 -0.11 -12.60 0.70
N PRO A 54 -0.44 -11.29 0.73
CA PRO A 54 -0.02 -10.40 -0.35
C PRO A 54 1.51 -10.35 -0.38
N VAL A 55 2.11 -10.29 -1.57
CA VAL A 55 3.55 -10.05 -1.71
C VAL A 55 3.79 -8.60 -1.34
N TYR A 56 4.28 -8.38 -0.12
CA TYR A 56 4.39 -7.07 0.49
C TYR A 56 5.80 -6.87 1.05
N GLN A 57 6.39 -5.71 0.77
CA GLN A 57 7.70 -5.31 1.22
C GLN A 57 7.65 -3.91 1.82
N ARG A 58 8.37 -3.71 2.92
CA ARG A 58 8.63 -2.38 3.46
C ARG A 58 9.74 -1.68 2.68
N CYS A 59 9.57 -0.41 2.40
CA CYS A 59 10.57 0.38 1.68
C CYS A 59 11.92 0.35 2.43
N ALA A 60 12.94 -0.24 1.80
CA ALA A 60 14.27 -0.34 2.39
C ALA A 60 14.99 1.02 2.40
N SER A 61 14.75 1.87 1.40
CA SER A 61 15.34 3.21 1.32
C SER A 61 14.89 4.09 2.47
N HIS A 62 13.59 4.09 2.77
CA HIS A 62 13.06 4.87 3.87
C HIS A 62 13.55 4.34 5.23
N LYS A 63 13.61 3.00 5.39
CA LYS A 63 14.23 2.38 6.56
C LYS A 63 15.70 2.78 6.72
N SER A 64 16.47 2.79 5.64
CA SER A 64 17.88 3.19 5.65
C SER A 64 18.06 4.66 6.08
N TRP A 65 17.21 5.56 5.56
CA TRP A 65 17.24 6.97 5.97
C TRP A 65 16.84 7.17 7.43
N ASN A 66 15.90 6.36 7.93
CA ASN A 66 15.50 6.41 9.33
C ASN A 66 16.61 5.91 10.27
N LEU A 67 17.37 4.90 9.86
CA LEU A 67 18.53 4.38 10.60
C LEU A 67 19.70 5.38 10.61
N GLN A 68 19.93 6.10 9.52
CA GLN A 68 20.97 7.14 9.45
C GLN A 68 20.64 8.41 10.25
N ARG A 69 19.38 8.56 10.71
CA ARG A 69 18.93 9.67 11.55
C ARG A 69 18.84 9.30 13.04
N THR A 70 19.29 8.11 13.41
CA THR A 70 19.42 7.66 14.82
C THR A 70 20.87 7.83 15.27
#